data_AF-D8IB55-F1
#
_entry.id   AF-D8IB55-F1
#
_cell.length_a   1.000
_cell.length_b   1.000
_cell.length_c   1.000
_cell.angle_alpha   90.00
_cell.angle_beta   90.00
_cell.angle_gamma   90.00
#
_symmetry.space_group_name_H-M   'P 1'
#
loop_
_entity.id
_entity.type
_entity.pdbx_description
1 polymer ?
#
loop_
_entity_poly.entity_id
_entity_poly.type
_entity_poly.pdbx_seq_one_letter_code
_entity_poly.pdbx_strand_id
1 'polypeptide(L)'
;MYLRKVIAHRGFSHEYPENTMLAFQKAIELGIKCIETDVTILKDGTLVLFHDYETKDHTDFDGIINDLDYNAIQNIDAGSWKDAKFKNTRIPTLKELIDLCKKTNTIVNLELKGEASKNEKYWDSIVENTVKTVADNKAEDLIFYSSFEFDMLRTLKKISKNSKFGILLWEETAHWKDIADELKPQSMHLYDQTINKDLAKNIKNEGYELYIYTVNSIELANELYSIGVDGVFTDMANIFDKKLY
;
A
#
# COMPACT_ATOMS: atom_id res chain seq x y z
N MET A 1 10.60 14.45 1.11
CA MET A 1 9.68 13.44 1.61
C MET A 1 8.50 13.34 0.68
N TYR A 2 8.46 12.25 -0.07
CA TYR A 2 7.36 11.98 -1.01
C TYR A 2 6.11 11.51 -0.28
N LEU A 3 6.28 10.61 0.68
CA LEU A 3 5.22 10.21 1.60
C LEU A 3 5.27 11.07 2.88
N ARG A 4 4.34 10.80 3.80
CA ARG A 4 4.20 11.52 5.07
C ARG A 4 4.83 10.73 6.20
N LYS A 5 4.96 11.35 7.38
CA LYS A 5 5.53 10.67 8.55
C LYS A 5 4.62 9.59 9.10
N VAL A 6 3.31 9.74 8.91
CA VAL A 6 2.28 8.76 9.28
C VAL A 6 1.48 8.42 8.04
N ILE A 7 1.45 7.13 7.70
CA ILE A 7 0.75 6.58 6.55
C ILE A 7 -0.29 5.60 7.08
N ALA A 8 -1.55 5.81 6.75
CA ALA A 8 -2.62 4.93 7.22
C ALA A 8 -2.63 3.63 6.40
N HIS A 9 -2.14 2.54 7.01
CA HIS A 9 -1.97 1.22 6.41
C HIS A 9 -3.33 0.60 6.09
N ARG A 10 -3.60 0.36 4.80
CA ARG A 10 -4.91 -0.07 4.29
C ARG A 10 -6.08 0.82 4.74
N GLY A 11 -5.81 2.10 4.96
CA GLY A 11 -6.74 3.06 5.58
C GLY A 11 -6.67 3.09 7.10
N PHE A 12 -7.74 3.49 7.79
CA PHE A 12 -7.80 3.40 9.27
C PHE A 12 -8.22 1.97 9.69
N SER A 13 -7.39 0.99 9.33
CA SER A 13 -7.67 -0.45 9.36
C SER A 13 -7.83 -1.02 10.78
N HIS A 14 -7.35 -0.34 11.83
CA HIS A 14 -7.57 -0.77 13.20
C HIS A 14 -9.07 -0.78 13.55
N GLU A 15 -9.78 0.29 13.22
CA GLU A 15 -11.20 0.50 13.57
C GLU A 15 -12.18 0.11 12.45
N TYR A 16 -11.73 0.19 11.19
CA TYR A 16 -12.56 -0.01 10.01
C TYR A 16 -12.04 -1.19 9.17
N PRO A 17 -12.87 -1.85 8.35
CA PRO A 17 -12.41 -2.95 7.51
C PRO A 17 -11.35 -2.46 6.53
N GLU A 18 -10.19 -3.11 6.52
CA GLU A 18 -9.04 -2.72 5.72
C GLU A 18 -9.33 -2.71 4.21
N ASN A 19 -8.59 -1.88 3.46
CA ASN A 19 -8.73 -1.75 2.01
C ASN A 19 -10.15 -1.37 1.53
N THR A 20 -10.94 -0.69 2.36
CA THR A 20 -12.29 -0.23 2.00
C THR A 20 -12.38 1.30 1.87
N MET A 21 -13.32 1.78 1.05
CA MET A 21 -13.62 3.22 0.94
C MET A 21 -13.94 3.85 2.29
N LEU A 22 -14.57 3.09 3.21
CA LEU A 22 -14.86 3.55 4.56
C LEU A 22 -13.58 3.78 5.36
N ALA A 23 -12.65 2.83 5.37
CA ALA A 23 -11.37 2.97 6.07
C ALA A 23 -10.55 4.15 5.53
N PHE A 24 -10.53 4.36 4.21
CA PHE A 24 -9.83 5.50 3.61
C PHE A 24 -10.46 6.84 3.98
N GLN A 25 -11.78 6.95 3.90
CA GLN A 25 -12.51 8.16 4.29
C GLN A 25 -12.24 8.50 5.76
N LYS A 26 -12.25 7.49 6.63
CA LYS A 26 -12.03 7.68 8.07
C LYS A 26 -10.59 8.09 8.40
N ALA A 27 -9.59 7.54 7.72
CA ALA A 27 -8.22 8.03 7.83
C ALA A 27 -8.11 9.52 7.44
N ILE A 28 -8.73 9.92 6.33
CA ILE A 28 -8.71 11.31 5.85
C ILE A 28 -9.45 12.25 6.81
N GLU A 29 -10.59 11.81 7.38
CA GLU A 29 -11.34 12.56 8.40
C GLU A 29 -10.52 12.82 9.68
N LEU A 30 -9.63 11.89 10.05
CA LEU A 30 -8.68 12.11 11.16
C LEU A 30 -7.67 13.23 10.85
N GLY A 31 -7.40 13.46 9.56
CA GLY A 31 -6.49 14.47 9.04
C GLY A 31 -5.28 13.89 8.27
N ILE A 32 -5.19 12.56 8.15
CA ILE A 32 -4.10 11.88 7.44
C ILE A 32 -3.99 12.37 6.00
N LYS A 33 -2.76 12.63 5.54
CA LYS A 33 -2.49 13.09 4.16
C LYS A 33 -1.86 12.02 3.27
N CYS A 34 -1.55 10.86 3.82
CA CYS A 34 -1.05 9.70 3.08
C CYS A 34 -1.71 8.42 3.56
N ILE A 35 -2.31 7.68 2.65
CA ILE A 35 -2.82 6.33 2.91
C ILE A 35 -1.99 5.31 2.14
N GLU A 36 -2.02 4.08 2.59
CA GLU A 36 -1.47 2.93 1.89
C GLU A 36 -2.61 1.95 1.57
N THR A 37 -2.48 1.21 0.47
CA THR A 37 -3.42 0.16 0.06
C THR A 37 -2.80 -0.76 -0.98
N ASP A 38 -3.35 -1.96 -1.08
CA ASP A 38 -2.95 -3.02 -2.00
C ASP A 38 -3.81 -3.02 -3.27
N VAL A 39 -3.19 -2.96 -4.46
CA VAL A 39 -3.91 -3.13 -5.73
C VAL A 39 -3.63 -4.47 -6.36
N THR A 40 -4.70 -5.17 -6.74
CA THR A 40 -4.66 -6.37 -7.58
C THR A 40 -5.70 -6.28 -8.70
N ILE A 41 -5.82 -7.33 -9.51
CA ILE A 41 -6.66 -7.34 -10.72
C ILE A 41 -7.64 -8.50 -10.73
N LEU A 42 -8.86 -8.25 -11.16
CA LEU A 42 -9.88 -9.25 -11.44
C LEU A 42 -9.66 -9.90 -12.82
N LYS A 43 -10.32 -11.04 -13.09
CA LYS A 43 -10.16 -11.76 -14.37
C LYS A 43 -10.61 -10.94 -15.60
N ASP A 44 -11.49 -9.96 -15.39
CA ASP A 44 -11.99 -9.06 -16.44
C ASP A 44 -11.10 -7.82 -16.65
N GLY A 45 -9.99 -7.73 -15.91
CA GLY A 45 -9.04 -6.61 -15.97
C GLY A 45 -9.36 -5.46 -15.02
N THR A 46 -10.45 -5.54 -14.23
CA THR A 46 -10.79 -4.50 -13.26
C THR A 46 -9.80 -4.49 -12.11
N LEU A 47 -9.24 -3.32 -11.79
CA LEU A 47 -8.34 -3.14 -10.65
C LEU A 47 -9.14 -2.90 -9.37
N VAL A 48 -8.83 -3.67 -8.35
CA VAL A 48 -9.50 -3.66 -7.04
C VAL A 48 -8.49 -3.53 -5.92
N LEU A 49 -8.97 -3.05 -4.77
CA LEU A 49 -8.17 -2.85 -3.58
C LEU A 49 -8.37 -4.01 -2.61
N PHE A 50 -7.38 -4.88 -2.51
CA PHE A 50 -7.46 -6.11 -1.74
C PHE A 50 -6.06 -6.72 -1.52
N HIS A 51 -5.78 -7.21 -0.31
CA HIS A 51 -4.45 -7.69 0.07
C HIS A 51 -4.22 -9.17 -0.30
N ASP A 52 -5.14 -10.05 0.09
CA ASP A 52 -4.92 -11.49 0.01
C ASP A 52 -5.26 -12.09 -1.34
N TYR A 53 -4.58 -13.18 -1.70
CA TYR A 53 -4.96 -13.99 -2.87
C TYR A 53 -6.31 -14.70 -2.67
N GLU A 54 -6.57 -15.19 -1.45
CA GLU A 54 -7.83 -15.82 -1.04
C GLU A 54 -8.72 -14.80 -0.32
N THR A 55 -10.02 -14.83 -0.59
CA THR A 55 -10.97 -13.81 -0.12
C THR A 55 -11.61 -14.11 1.24
N LYS A 56 -11.48 -15.33 1.74
CA LYS A 56 -12.25 -15.86 2.87
C LYS A 56 -12.00 -15.19 4.22
N ASP A 57 -10.81 -14.62 4.42
CA ASP A 57 -10.44 -14.03 5.72
C ASP A 57 -10.97 -12.58 5.85
N HIS A 58 -11.24 -11.93 4.73
CA HIS A 58 -11.63 -10.52 4.66
C HIS A 58 -12.95 -10.29 3.91
N THR A 59 -13.69 -11.36 3.61
CA THR A 59 -15.02 -11.28 2.98
C THR A 59 -15.93 -12.41 3.43
N ASP A 60 -17.21 -12.36 3.03
CA ASP A 60 -18.17 -13.46 3.19
C ASP A 60 -18.13 -14.49 2.06
N PHE A 61 -17.14 -14.42 1.16
CA PHE A 61 -16.96 -15.30 0.02
C PHE A 61 -15.64 -16.08 0.15
N ASP A 62 -15.68 -17.38 -0.16
CA ASP A 62 -14.49 -18.24 -0.20
C ASP A 62 -14.10 -18.50 -1.66
N GLY A 63 -12.98 -17.92 -2.08
CA GLY A 63 -12.42 -18.09 -3.41
C GLY A 63 -11.22 -17.18 -3.67
N ILE A 64 -10.76 -17.16 -4.91
CA ILE A 64 -9.56 -16.44 -5.35
C ILE A 64 -9.94 -15.09 -5.95
N ILE A 65 -9.34 -14.00 -5.48
CA ILE A 65 -9.67 -12.64 -5.93
C ILE A 65 -9.47 -12.47 -7.44
N ASN A 66 -8.38 -13.03 -7.99
CA ASN A 66 -8.04 -12.92 -9.41
C ASN A 66 -8.94 -13.76 -10.35
N ASP A 67 -9.84 -14.61 -9.81
CA ASP A 67 -10.82 -15.42 -10.56
C ASP A 67 -12.23 -14.78 -10.56
N LEU A 68 -12.42 -13.70 -9.82
CA LEU A 68 -13.66 -12.92 -9.78
C LEU A 68 -13.70 -11.89 -10.92
N ASP A 69 -14.89 -11.41 -11.25
CA ASP A 69 -15.14 -10.26 -12.13
C ASP A 69 -15.85 -9.15 -11.37
N TYR A 70 -15.96 -7.97 -11.99
CA TYR A 70 -16.55 -6.81 -11.35
C TYR A 70 -17.97 -7.06 -10.85
N ASN A 71 -18.78 -7.82 -11.61
CA ASN A 71 -20.16 -8.11 -11.23
C ASN A 71 -20.23 -9.03 -10.00
N ALA A 72 -19.32 -10.01 -9.90
CA ALA A 72 -19.25 -10.89 -8.74
C ALA A 72 -18.95 -10.11 -7.46
N ILE A 73 -17.93 -9.22 -7.48
CA ILE A 73 -17.51 -8.49 -6.27
C ILE A 73 -18.56 -7.50 -5.76
N GLN A 74 -19.53 -7.07 -6.56
CA GLN A 74 -20.58 -6.16 -6.11
C GLN A 74 -21.48 -6.75 -5.02
N ASN A 75 -21.54 -8.09 -4.92
CA ASN A 75 -22.38 -8.80 -3.97
C ASN A 75 -21.60 -9.38 -2.78
N ILE A 76 -20.28 -9.16 -2.73
CA ILE A 76 -19.40 -9.67 -1.67
C ILE A 76 -19.30 -8.63 -0.55
N ASP A 77 -19.50 -9.06 0.69
CA ASP A 77 -19.36 -8.24 1.89
C ASP A 77 -17.92 -8.32 2.42
N ALA A 78 -17.17 -7.23 2.24
CA ALA A 78 -15.79 -7.06 2.70
C ALA A 78 -15.68 -6.36 4.07
N GLY A 79 -16.76 -6.27 4.85
CA GLY A 79 -16.79 -5.54 6.12
C GLY A 79 -17.27 -6.36 7.33
N SER A 80 -18.22 -7.27 7.13
CA SER A 80 -18.83 -8.03 8.23
C SER A 80 -17.85 -8.86 9.06
N TRP A 81 -16.72 -9.29 8.47
CA TRP A 81 -15.66 -10.02 9.17
C TRP A 81 -15.01 -9.18 10.29
N LYS A 82 -14.96 -7.85 10.12
CA LYS A 82 -14.37 -6.92 11.09
C LYS A 82 -15.33 -6.64 12.24
N ASP A 83 -16.58 -6.34 11.91
CA ASP A 83 -17.68 -6.06 12.84
C ASP A 83 -19.00 -6.09 12.05
N ALA A 84 -20.06 -6.67 12.63
CA ALA A 84 -21.38 -6.75 12.00
C ALA A 84 -21.96 -5.38 11.60
N LYS A 85 -21.53 -4.27 12.23
CA LYS A 85 -21.94 -2.91 11.86
C LYS A 85 -21.44 -2.47 10.48
N PHE A 86 -20.42 -3.13 9.94
CA PHE A 86 -19.84 -2.85 8.62
C PHE A 86 -20.44 -3.72 7.50
N LYS A 87 -21.59 -4.33 7.75
CA LYS A 87 -22.30 -5.14 6.77
C LYS A 87 -22.54 -4.40 5.45
N ASN A 88 -22.39 -5.12 4.34
CA ASN A 88 -22.49 -4.64 2.96
C ASN A 88 -21.36 -3.67 2.56
N THR A 89 -20.22 -3.69 3.25
CA THR A 89 -19.04 -2.96 2.75
C THR A 89 -18.52 -3.67 1.51
N ARG A 90 -18.24 -2.91 0.44
CA ARG A 90 -17.81 -3.46 -0.85
C ARG A 90 -16.29 -3.41 -1.00
N ILE A 91 -15.76 -4.34 -1.79
CA ILE A 91 -14.39 -4.27 -2.32
C ILE A 91 -14.31 -3.06 -3.26
N PRO A 92 -13.46 -2.05 -2.98
CA PRO A 92 -13.35 -0.88 -3.83
C PRO A 92 -12.55 -1.16 -5.10
N THR A 93 -12.82 -0.36 -6.13
CA THR A 93 -11.95 -0.26 -7.31
C THR A 93 -10.86 0.79 -7.11
N LEU A 94 -9.74 0.65 -7.83
CA LEU A 94 -8.70 1.70 -7.84
C LEU A 94 -9.26 3.05 -8.30
N LYS A 95 -10.21 3.05 -9.24
CA LYS A 95 -10.81 4.28 -9.76
C LYS A 95 -11.57 5.05 -8.67
N GLU A 96 -12.34 4.34 -7.83
CA GLU A 96 -13.07 4.97 -6.72
C GLU A 96 -12.12 5.63 -5.71
N LEU A 97 -10.99 4.98 -5.43
CA LEU A 97 -9.96 5.56 -4.59
C LEU A 97 -9.32 6.80 -5.21
N ILE A 98 -8.94 6.75 -6.50
CA ILE A 98 -8.39 7.91 -7.20
C ILE A 98 -9.35 9.09 -7.14
N ASP A 99 -10.65 8.85 -7.36
CA ASP A 99 -11.69 9.88 -7.28
C ASP A 99 -11.78 10.51 -5.87
N LEU A 100 -11.62 9.72 -4.80
CA LEU A 100 -11.55 10.22 -3.42
C LEU A 100 -10.27 11.04 -3.16
N CYS A 101 -9.11 10.53 -3.57
CA CYS A 101 -7.82 11.15 -3.32
C CYS A 101 -7.68 12.48 -4.05
N LYS A 102 -8.20 12.60 -5.28
CA LYS A 102 -8.25 13.87 -6.02
C LYS A 102 -9.09 14.94 -5.33
N LYS A 103 -10.21 14.55 -4.71
CA LYS A 103 -11.09 15.49 -3.97
C LYS A 103 -10.46 15.96 -2.66
N THR A 104 -9.64 15.12 -2.05
CA THR A 104 -9.08 15.35 -0.70
C THR A 104 -7.61 15.77 -0.72
N ASN A 105 -6.98 15.74 -1.90
CA ASN A 105 -5.55 15.93 -2.10
C ASN A 105 -4.71 15.00 -1.20
N THR A 106 -5.12 13.74 -1.15
CA THR A 106 -4.49 12.68 -0.35
C THR A 106 -3.51 11.89 -1.22
N ILE A 107 -2.29 11.69 -0.73
CA ILE A 107 -1.27 10.86 -1.38
C ILE A 107 -1.57 9.38 -1.08
N VAL A 108 -1.33 8.50 -2.05
CA VAL A 108 -1.47 7.06 -1.89
C VAL A 108 -0.12 6.40 -2.10
N ASN A 109 0.35 5.64 -1.12
CA ASN A 109 1.31 4.58 -1.33
C ASN A 109 0.55 3.35 -1.85
N LEU A 110 0.62 3.09 -3.14
CA LEU A 110 -0.12 2.03 -3.80
C LEU A 110 0.78 0.81 -3.97
N GLU A 111 0.59 -0.20 -3.14
CA GLU A 111 1.30 -1.47 -3.27
C GLU A 111 0.78 -2.23 -4.50
N LEU A 112 1.67 -2.49 -5.46
CA LEU A 112 1.43 -3.40 -6.57
C LEU A 112 1.50 -4.82 -6.02
N LYS A 113 0.33 -5.39 -5.71
CA LYS A 113 0.23 -6.63 -4.95
C LYS A 113 0.37 -7.85 -5.85
N GLY A 114 1.56 -8.44 -5.82
CA GLY A 114 1.81 -9.80 -6.30
C GLY A 114 2.00 -10.77 -5.14
N GLU A 115 1.90 -12.05 -5.46
CA GLU A 115 2.30 -13.14 -4.60
C GLU A 115 2.94 -14.24 -5.46
N ALA A 116 4.26 -14.40 -5.30
CA ALA A 116 5.04 -15.41 -5.99
C ALA A 116 4.41 -16.80 -5.85
N SER A 117 4.50 -17.63 -6.89
CA SER A 117 3.85 -18.94 -7.06
C SER A 117 2.31 -18.96 -7.11
N LYS A 118 1.61 -17.88 -6.73
CA LYS A 118 0.14 -17.84 -6.76
C LYS A 118 -0.41 -17.06 -7.95
N ASN A 119 0.07 -15.82 -8.16
CA ASN A 119 -0.55 -14.91 -9.12
C ASN A 119 0.41 -14.26 -10.13
N GLU A 120 1.62 -14.81 -10.30
CA GLU A 120 2.66 -14.33 -11.23
C GLU A 120 2.15 -14.02 -12.65
N LYS A 121 1.23 -14.85 -13.16
CA LYS A 121 0.61 -14.65 -14.49
C LYS A 121 -0.13 -13.31 -14.65
N TYR A 122 -0.47 -12.64 -13.56
CA TYR A 122 -1.17 -11.35 -13.57
C TYR A 122 -0.25 -10.16 -13.33
N TRP A 123 1.02 -10.35 -12.97
CA TRP A 123 1.91 -9.26 -12.53
C TRP A 123 2.04 -8.14 -13.55
N ASP A 124 2.38 -8.46 -14.81
CA ASP A 124 2.47 -7.45 -15.86
C ASP A 124 1.12 -6.74 -16.07
N SER A 125 0.00 -7.48 -16.03
CA SER A 125 -1.34 -6.90 -16.16
C SER A 125 -1.70 -5.99 -14.99
N ILE A 126 -1.31 -6.30 -13.76
CA ILE A 126 -1.51 -5.43 -12.60
C ILE A 126 -0.74 -4.13 -12.81
N VAL A 127 0.54 -4.20 -13.18
CA VAL A 127 1.39 -3.03 -13.38
C VAL A 127 0.88 -2.16 -14.54
N GLU A 128 0.67 -2.74 -15.72
CA GLU A 128 0.24 -2.04 -16.92
C GLU A 128 -1.11 -1.37 -16.75
N ASN A 129 -2.11 -2.10 -16.23
CA ASN A 129 -3.44 -1.52 -16.03
C ASN A 129 -3.43 -0.47 -14.93
N THR A 130 -2.62 -0.63 -13.88
CA THR A 130 -2.52 0.37 -12.79
C THR A 130 -1.94 1.66 -13.34
N VAL A 131 -0.79 1.60 -14.03
CA VAL A 131 -0.17 2.79 -14.64
C VAL A 131 -1.13 3.46 -15.62
N LYS A 132 -1.80 2.68 -16.47
CA LYS A 132 -2.79 3.19 -17.41
C LYS A 132 -3.95 3.89 -16.70
N THR A 133 -4.51 3.27 -15.66
CA THR A 133 -5.63 3.81 -14.89
C THR A 133 -5.24 5.11 -14.18
N VAL A 134 -4.05 5.17 -13.60
CA VAL A 134 -3.52 6.38 -12.95
C VAL A 134 -3.35 7.51 -13.97
N ALA A 135 -2.77 7.23 -15.14
CA ALA A 135 -2.56 8.21 -16.20
C ALA A 135 -3.89 8.72 -16.82
N ASP A 136 -4.81 7.82 -17.16
CA ASP A 136 -6.12 8.17 -17.73
C ASP A 136 -6.93 9.07 -16.79
N ASN A 137 -6.72 8.93 -15.48
CA ASN A 137 -7.39 9.73 -14.46
C ASN A 137 -6.56 10.95 -13.99
N LYS A 138 -5.38 11.20 -14.56
CA LYS A 138 -4.48 12.30 -14.21
C LYS A 138 -4.15 12.34 -12.71
N ALA A 139 -3.73 11.20 -12.17
CA ALA A 139 -3.47 11.00 -10.74
C ALA A 139 -2.00 10.72 -10.43
N GLU A 140 -1.09 10.89 -11.39
CA GLU A 140 0.34 10.56 -11.26
C GLU A 140 1.01 11.28 -10.08
N ASP A 141 0.59 12.52 -9.77
CA ASP A 141 1.13 13.30 -8.65
C ASP A 141 0.63 12.84 -7.27
N LEU A 142 -0.42 12.01 -7.24
CA LEU A 142 -1.01 11.48 -6.00
C LEU A 142 -0.56 10.05 -5.70
N ILE A 143 0.03 9.35 -6.67
CA ILE A 143 0.40 7.94 -6.53
C ILE A 143 1.91 7.78 -6.38
N PHE A 144 2.29 7.08 -5.32
CA PHE A 144 3.62 6.54 -5.09
C PHE A 144 3.49 5.02 -5.06
N TYR A 145 4.26 4.30 -5.87
CA TYR A 145 4.13 2.85 -5.97
C TYR A 145 5.01 2.14 -4.93
N SER A 146 4.65 0.94 -4.52
CA SER A 146 5.55 0.03 -3.79
C SER A 146 5.28 -1.42 -4.20
N SER A 147 6.22 -2.33 -3.94
CA SER A 147 5.97 -3.77 -4.08
C SER A 147 7.09 -4.57 -3.39
N PHE A 148 6.77 -5.77 -2.93
CA PHE A 148 7.74 -6.82 -2.62
C PHE A 148 8.26 -7.49 -3.89
N GLU A 149 7.48 -7.47 -4.97
CA GLU A 149 7.78 -8.19 -6.19
C GLU A 149 8.67 -7.34 -7.11
N PHE A 150 9.97 -7.58 -7.05
CA PHE A 150 10.96 -6.76 -7.78
C PHE A 150 10.76 -6.83 -9.31
N ASP A 151 10.23 -7.93 -9.85
CA ASP A 151 9.89 -8.01 -11.28
C ASP A 151 8.76 -7.05 -11.66
N MET A 152 7.76 -6.85 -10.79
CA MET A 152 6.72 -5.84 -11.00
C MET A 152 7.32 -4.43 -11.03
N LEU A 153 8.30 -4.14 -10.16
CA LEU A 153 9.02 -2.86 -10.16
C LEU A 153 9.91 -2.69 -11.40
N ARG A 154 10.52 -3.77 -11.90
CA ARG A 154 11.26 -3.75 -13.19
C ARG A 154 10.31 -3.42 -14.33
N THR A 155 9.11 -4.03 -14.37
CA THR A 155 8.08 -3.70 -15.38
C THR A 155 7.63 -2.25 -15.23
N LEU A 156 7.34 -1.78 -14.02
CA LEU A 156 6.96 -0.38 -13.73
C LEU A 156 7.99 0.60 -14.28
N LYS A 157 9.28 0.38 -14.00
CA LYS A 157 10.39 1.23 -14.47
C LYS A 157 10.53 1.25 -15.99
N LYS A 158 10.21 0.14 -16.67
CA LYS A 158 10.22 0.06 -18.14
C LYS A 158 9.09 0.89 -18.75
N ILE A 159 7.87 0.79 -18.21
CA ILE A 159 6.67 1.39 -18.82
C ILE A 159 6.37 2.82 -18.34
N SER A 160 6.84 3.20 -17.16
CA SER A 160 6.62 4.54 -16.57
C SER A 160 7.88 5.06 -15.90
N LYS A 161 8.78 5.65 -16.71
CA LYS A 161 10.09 6.16 -16.25
C LYS A 161 10.02 7.25 -15.18
N ASN A 162 8.90 7.95 -15.08
CA ASN A 162 8.69 9.03 -14.12
C ASN A 162 7.96 8.57 -12.85
N SER A 163 7.48 7.31 -12.81
CA SER A 163 6.85 6.76 -11.60
C SER A 163 7.84 6.76 -10.45
N LYS A 164 7.36 7.21 -9.29
CA LYS A 164 8.10 7.12 -8.02
C LYS A 164 7.70 5.83 -7.34
N PHE A 165 8.67 5.11 -6.81
CA PHE A 165 8.40 3.88 -6.11
C PHE A 165 9.35 3.61 -4.95
N GLY A 166 8.85 2.83 -4.01
CA GLY A 166 9.59 2.23 -2.92
C GLY A 166 9.72 0.72 -3.10
N ILE A 167 10.69 0.14 -2.39
CA ILE A 167 10.88 -1.31 -2.34
C ILE A 167 10.46 -1.80 -0.96
N LEU A 168 9.52 -2.74 -0.93
CA LEU A 168 9.15 -3.44 0.29
C LEU A 168 10.12 -4.61 0.49
N LEU A 169 10.65 -4.73 1.71
CA LEU A 169 11.62 -5.76 2.07
C LEU A 169 11.22 -6.44 3.37
N TRP A 170 11.36 -7.76 3.38
CA TRP A 170 11.27 -8.57 4.59
C TRP A 170 12.43 -9.56 4.65
N GLU A 171 12.33 -10.70 3.99
CA GLU A 171 13.35 -11.76 4.00
C GLU A 171 14.65 -11.31 3.32
N GLU A 172 14.54 -10.46 2.30
CA GLU A 172 15.62 -9.94 1.48
C GLU A 172 16.31 -8.72 2.10
N THR A 173 15.96 -8.36 3.34
CA THR A 173 16.52 -7.17 4.01
C THR A 173 18.06 -7.20 4.05
N ALA A 174 18.68 -8.39 4.15
CA ALA A 174 20.14 -8.52 4.10
C ALA A 174 20.77 -8.10 2.75
N HIS A 175 19.99 -8.16 1.66
CA HIS A 175 20.39 -7.85 0.29
C HIS A 175 19.87 -6.48 -0.20
N TRP A 176 19.37 -5.64 0.71
CA TRP A 176 18.73 -4.36 0.37
C TRP A 176 19.56 -3.49 -0.57
N LYS A 177 20.89 -3.49 -0.42
CA LYS A 177 21.78 -2.63 -1.21
C LYS A 177 21.87 -3.08 -2.66
N ASP A 178 22.00 -4.38 -2.91
CA ASP A 178 22.07 -4.92 -4.28
C ASP A 178 20.77 -4.63 -5.04
N ILE A 179 19.64 -4.82 -4.35
CA ILE A 179 18.31 -4.56 -4.88
C ILE A 179 18.12 -3.06 -5.16
N ALA A 180 18.50 -2.20 -4.20
CA ALA A 180 18.43 -0.76 -4.37
C ALA A 180 19.36 -0.25 -5.49
N ASP A 181 20.54 -0.86 -5.65
CA ASP A 181 21.48 -0.51 -6.70
C ASP A 181 21.00 -0.89 -8.10
N GLU A 182 20.25 -1.99 -8.22
CA GLU A 182 19.60 -2.36 -9.47
C GLU A 182 18.40 -1.43 -9.80
N LEU A 183 17.48 -1.31 -8.85
CA LEU A 183 16.18 -0.69 -9.08
C LEU A 183 16.21 0.82 -8.96
N LYS A 184 17.09 1.39 -8.13
CA LYS A 184 17.21 2.82 -7.85
C LYS A 184 15.88 3.45 -7.38
N PRO A 185 15.27 2.96 -6.28
CA PRO A 185 14.01 3.46 -5.76
C PRO A 185 14.17 4.84 -5.11
N GLN A 186 13.05 5.51 -4.81
CA GLN A 186 13.06 6.70 -3.97
C GLN A 186 13.08 6.36 -2.47
N SER A 187 12.58 5.19 -2.08
CA SER A 187 12.50 4.78 -0.68
C SER A 187 12.63 3.28 -0.45
N MET A 188 13.05 2.94 0.75
CA MET A 188 13.06 1.57 1.28
C MET A 188 11.97 1.43 2.35
N HIS A 189 11.15 0.40 2.24
CA HIS A 189 10.06 0.10 3.16
C HIS A 189 10.38 -1.23 3.84
N LEU A 190 10.63 -1.23 5.15
CA LEU A 190 11.11 -2.42 5.87
C LEU A 190 10.11 -2.84 6.94
N TYR A 191 10.08 -4.14 7.21
CA TYR A 191 9.39 -4.70 8.37
C TYR A 191 10.04 -4.23 9.68
N ASP A 192 9.22 -3.89 10.67
CA ASP A 192 9.68 -3.35 11.96
C ASP A 192 10.67 -4.24 12.72
N GLN A 193 10.60 -5.56 12.55
CA GLN A 193 11.52 -6.49 13.19
C GLN A 193 12.85 -6.66 12.45
N THR A 194 12.98 -6.20 11.20
CA THR A 194 14.23 -6.31 10.44
C THR A 194 15.11 -5.07 10.57
N ILE A 195 14.56 -3.95 11.04
CA ILE A 195 15.28 -2.69 11.18
C ILE A 195 16.09 -2.62 12.48
N ASN A 196 17.29 -2.05 12.40
CA ASN A 196 18.07 -1.62 13.54
C ASN A 196 18.82 -0.32 13.21
N LYS A 197 19.48 0.26 14.21
CA LYS A 197 20.18 1.55 14.07
C LYS A 197 21.25 1.56 12.98
N ASP A 198 22.03 0.48 12.85
CA ASP A 198 23.11 0.41 11.87
C ASP A 198 22.55 0.28 10.45
N LEU A 199 21.52 -0.55 10.27
CA LEU A 199 20.83 -0.68 8.99
C LEU A 199 20.16 0.64 8.58
N ALA A 200 19.44 1.30 9.50
CA ALA A 200 18.84 2.61 9.25
C ALA A 200 19.92 3.61 8.79
N LYS A 201 21.00 3.73 9.54
CA LYS A 201 22.13 4.61 9.20
C LYS A 201 22.70 4.30 7.81
N ASN A 202 22.88 3.02 7.48
CA ASN A 202 23.43 2.62 6.18
C ASN A 202 22.49 3.01 5.02
N ILE A 203 21.18 2.73 5.14
CA ILE A 203 20.17 3.13 4.14
C ILE A 203 20.14 4.66 3.98
N LYS A 204 20.15 5.39 5.10
CA LYS A 204 20.12 6.86 5.08
C LYS A 204 21.40 7.46 4.49
N ASN A 205 22.57 6.86 4.71
CA ASN A 205 23.84 7.31 4.12
C ASN A 205 23.88 7.17 2.59
N GLU A 206 23.15 6.19 2.03
CA GLU A 206 22.97 6.05 0.58
C GLU A 206 21.93 7.04 0.01
N GLY A 207 21.25 7.81 0.87
CA GLY A 207 20.33 8.87 0.47
C GLY A 207 18.87 8.42 0.24
N TYR A 208 18.51 7.19 0.61
CA TYR A 208 17.14 6.71 0.47
C TYR A 208 16.23 7.25 1.59
N GLU A 209 14.96 7.50 1.27
CA GLU A 209 13.92 7.63 2.30
C GLU A 209 13.65 6.24 2.91
N LEU A 210 13.35 6.17 4.19
CA LEU A 210 13.17 4.94 4.95
C LEU A 210 11.83 4.97 5.68
N TYR A 211 11.00 3.97 5.41
CA TYR A 211 9.69 3.80 6.01
C TYR A 211 9.56 2.42 6.64
N ILE A 212 8.81 2.32 7.74
CA ILE A 212 8.67 1.07 8.49
C ILE A 212 7.20 0.67 8.60
N TYR A 213 6.90 -0.59 8.32
CA TYR A 213 5.58 -1.19 8.50
C TYR A 213 5.66 -2.42 9.43
N THR A 214 4.66 -2.75 10.24
CA THR A 214 3.49 -1.92 10.61
C THR A 214 3.64 -1.47 12.06
N VAL A 215 3.69 -0.16 12.29
CA VAL A 215 4.01 0.43 13.59
C VAL A 215 2.74 0.93 14.28
N ASN A 216 2.28 0.19 15.28
CA ASN A 216 1.05 0.48 16.02
C ASN A 216 1.29 0.99 17.46
N SER A 217 2.50 1.49 17.75
CA SER A 217 2.90 2.05 19.04
C SER A 217 3.63 3.38 18.85
N ILE A 218 3.30 4.37 19.69
CA ILE A 218 3.96 5.68 19.70
C ILE A 218 5.41 5.54 20.18
N GLU A 219 5.65 4.66 21.15
CA GLU A 219 6.97 4.37 21.69
C GLU A 219 7.90 3.86 20.58
N LEU A 220 7.45 2.81 19.87
CA LEU A 220 8.20 2.26 18.73
C LEU A 220 8.40 3.29 17.63
N ALA A 221 7.37 4.06 17.27
CA ALA A 221 7.50 5.10 16.26
C ALA A 221 8.55 6.16 16.65
N ASN A 222 8.58 6.59 17.90
CA ASN A 222 9.57 7.55 18.39
C ASN A 222 11.00 6.98 18.36
N GLU A 223 11.17 5.71 18.73
CA GLU A 223 12.45 5.01 18.62
C GLU A 223 12.92 4.96 17.16
N LEU A 224 12.04 4.59 16.24
CA LEU A 224 12.31 4.54 14.81
C LEU A 224 12.68 5.92 14.24
N TYR A 225 11.92 6.98 14.57
CA TYR A 225 12.26 8.34 14.17
C TYR A 225 13.62 8.78 14.73
N SER A 226 13.99 8.35 15.94
CA SER A 226 15.27 8.69 16.56
C SER A 226 16.49 8.09 15.83
N ILE A 227 16.29 7.01 15.09
CA ILE A 227 17.34 6.36 14.27
C ILE A 227 17.29 6.77 12.79
N GLY A 228 16.45 7.75 12.43
CA GLY A 228 16.42 8.37 11.10
C GLY A 228 15.38 7.80 10.13
N VAL A 229 14.43 7.00 10.61
CA VAL A 229 13.23 6.62 9.83
C VAL A 229 12.44 7.89 9.50
N ASP A 230 12.01 8.02 8.24
CA ASP A 230 11.29 9.20 7.78
C ASP A 230 9.79 9.10 8.08
N GLY A 231 9.20 7.90 7.98
CA GLY A 231 7.78 7.68 8.22
C GLY A 231 7.43 6.24 8.61
N VAL A 232 6.20 6.04 9.08
CA VAL A 232 5.69 4.71 9.46
C VAL A 232 4.32 4.46 8.83
N PHE A 233 4.09 3.20 8.46
CA PHE A 233 2.78 2.67 8.13
C PHE A 233 2.11 2.17 9.41
N THR A 234 0.87 2.56 9.65
CA THR A 234 0.16 2.23 10.90
C THR A 234 -1.30 1.92 10.65
N ASP A 235 -1.81 0.92 11.34
CA ASP A 235 -3.24 0.62 11.40
C ASP A 235 -3.96 1.60 12.34
N MET A 236 -3.24 2.11 13.34
CA MET A 236 -3.75 2.89 14.46
C MET A 236 -3.47 4.39 14.28
N ALA A 237 -3.82 4.94 13.12
CA ALA A 237 -3.53 6.34 12.78
C ALA A 237 -3.98 7.36 13.84
N ASN A 238 -5.04 7.06 14.60
CA ASN A 238 -5.60 7.91 15.66
C ASN A 238 -4.68 8.17 16.86
N ILE A 239 -3.62 7.36 17.07
CA ILE A 239 -2.73 7.52 18.23
C ILE A 239 -1.65 8.60 18.01
N PHE A 240 -1.45 9.05 16.76
CA PHE A 240 -0.38 9.98 16.41
C PHE A 240 -0.82 11.46 16.54
N ASP A 241 0.13 12.35 16.81
CA ASP A 241 -0.13 13.81 16.78
C ASP A 241 -0.43 14.25 15.34
N LYS A 242 -1.51 15.01 15.16
CA LYS A 242 -1.94 15.56 13.86
C LYS A 242 -0.86 16.39 13.16
N LYS A 243 0.14 16.90 13.88
CA LYS A 243 1.30 17.59 13.30
C LYS A 243 2.19 16.67 12.43
N LEU A 244 2.06 15.36 12.59
CA LEU A 244 2.82 14.36 11.82
C LEU A 244 2.09 13.89 10.55
N TYR A 245 0.83 14.28 10.37
CA TYR A 245 -0.02 13.86 9.24
C TYR A 245 0.37 14.49 7.91
#